data_AF-A0A972GLG6-F1
#
_entry.id   AF-A0A972GLG6-F1
#
_cell.length_a   1.000
_cell.length_b   1.000
_cell.length_c   1.000
_cell.angle_alpha   90.00
_cell.angle_beta   90.00
_cell.angle_gamma   90.00
#
_symmetry.space_group_name_H-M   'P 1'
#
loop_
_entity.id
_entity.type
_entity.pdbx_description
1 polymer ?
#
loop_
_entity_poly.entity_id
_entity_poly.type
_entity_poly.pdbx_seq_one_letter_code
_entity_poly.pdbx_strand_id
1 'polypeptide(L)'
;MEIVLAFVVGGLVTAGVYLMLRRSIVKLVLGIAVLSHAANLLIFTLGRLRDNQPPLIPSDAAVLTGPFADPLPQALILTAIVIGFGVQAFALVLLKRAYQTVGTDDLDAMNTTDT
;
A
#
# COMPACT_ATOMS: atom_id res chain seq x y z
N MET A 1 17.77 9.25 8.38
CA MET A 1 16.73 9.30 7.31
C MET A 1 15.30 9.07 7.82
N GLU A 2 15.17 8.48 9.00
CA GLU A 2 13.95 8.07 9.67
C GLU A 2 12.94 9.22 9.83
N ILE A 3 13.40 10.42 10.21
CA ILE A 3 12.53 11.59 10.40
C ILE A 3 11.86 12.00 9.08
N VAL A 4 12.62 12.02 7.97
CA VAL A 4 12.08 12.38 6.65
C VAL A 4 11.03 11.37 6.23
N LEU A 5 11.32 10.07 6.38
CA LEU A 5 10.36 9.02 6.08
C LEU A 5 9.12 9.06 6.97
N ALA A 6 9.24 9.44 8.25
CA ALA A 6 8.10 9.61 9.14
C ALA A 6 7.14 10.70 8.61
N PHE A 7 7.66 11.84 8.14
CA PHE A 7 6.84 12.87 7.51
C PHE A 7 6.22 12.42 6.19
N VAL A 8 6.96 11.67 5.36
CA VAL A 8 6.43 11.11 4.12
C VAL A 8 5.30 10.11 4.39
N VAL A 9 5.49 9.17 5.32
CA VAL A 9 4.46 8.22 5.74
C VAL A 9 3.25 8.94 6.29
N GLY A 10 3.45 9.91 7.19
CA GLY A 10 2.36 10.74 7.72
C GLY A 10 1.58 11.44 6.60
N GLY A 11 2.27 12.06 5.65
CA GLY A 11 1.66 12.72 4.50
C GLY A 11 0.86 11.75 3.60
N LEU A 12 1.39 10.56 3.34
CA LEU A 12 0.70 9.54 2.56
C LEU A 12 -0.54 9.00 3.30
N VAL A 13 -0.46 8.77 4.62
CA VAL A 13 -1.62 8.37 5.43
C VAL A 13 -2.69 9.47 5.40
N THR A 14 -2.31 10.73 5.60
CA THR A 14 -3.25 11.86 5.52
C THR A 14 -3.90 11.96 4.14
N ALA A 15 -3.12 11.85 3.06
CA ALA A 15 -3.64 11.88 1.70
C ALA A 15 -4.56 10.69 1.40
N GLY A 16 -4.20 9.48 1.83
CA GLY A 16 -5.00 8.27 1.68
C GLY A 16 -6.35 8.40 2.39
N VAL A 17 -6.34 8.77 3.67
CA VAL A 17 -7.57 9.00 4.46
C VAL A 17 -8.42 10.12 3.86
N TYR A 18 -7.80 11.22 3.44
CA TYR A 18 -8.53 12.32 2.80
C TYR A 18 -9.22 11.88 1.51
N LEU A 19 -8.55 11.09 0.67
CA LEU A 19 -9.12 10.54 -0.56
C LEU A 19 -10.27 9.57 -0.28
N MET A 20 -10.16 8.75 0.76
CA MET A 20 -11.21 7.82 1.18
C MET A 20 -12.49 8.53 1.64
N LEU A 21 -12.38 9.74 2.17
CA LEU A 21 -13.52 10.56 2.59
C LEU A 21 -14.18 11.36 1.45
N ARG A 22 -13.68 11.23 0.21
CA ARG A 22 -14.29 11.90 -0.94
C ARG A 22 -15.45 11.06 -1.48
N ARG A 23 -16.47 11.76 -1.97
CA ARG A 23 -17.68 11.18 -2.59
C ARG A 23 -17.45 10.29 -3.83
N SER A 24 -16.30 10.38 -4.51
CA SER A 24 -16.09 9.60 -5.74
C SER A 24 -15.45 8.25 -5.42
N ILE A 25 -16.03 7.17 -5.93
CA ILE A 25 -15.51 5.80 -5.71
C ILE A 25 -14.10 5.65 -6.28
N VAL A 26 -13.79 6.34 -7.38
CA VAL A 26 -12.43 6.35 -7.96
C VAL A 26 -11.43 6.90 -6.93
N LYS A 27 -11.80 7.99 -6.24
CA LYS A 27 -10.96 8.61 -5.20
C LYS A 27 -10.86 7.71 -3.98
N LEU A 28 -11.93 6.99 -3.62
CA LEU A 28 -11.89 5.97 -2.56
C LEU A 28 -10.87 4.87 -2.87
N VAL A 29 -10.92 4.28 -4.07
CA VAL A 29 -9.97 3.22 -4.49
C VAL A 29 -8.54 3.75 -4.52
N LEU A 30 -8.33 4.97 -5.04
CA LEU A 30 -7.02 5.62 -5.01
C LEU A 30 -6.53 5.88 -3.58
N GLY A 31 -7.43 6.27 -2.67
CA GLY A 31 -7.12 6.46 -1.25
C GLY A 31 -6.63 5.17 -0.58
N ILE A 32 -7.30 4.04 -0.85
CA ILE A 32 -6.89 2.71 -0.39
C ILE A 32 -5.51 2.36 -0.95
N ALA A 33 -5.24 2.66 -2.23
CA ALA A 33 -3.94 2.43 -2.86
C ALA A 33 -2.82 3.19 -2.16
N VAL A 34 -3.01 4.49 -1.95
CA VAL A 34 -2.03 5.36 -1.27
C VAL A 34 -1.80 4.87 0.16
N LEU A 35 -2.86 4.48 0.87
CA LEU A 35 -2.76 3.97 2.23
C LEU A 35 -1.97 2.66 2.30
N SER A 36 -2.14 1.76 1.32
CA SER A 36 -1.34 0.54 1.19
C SER A 36 0.15 0.83 1.01
N HIS A 37 0.49 1.81 0.15
CA HIS A 37 1.88 2.25 0.00
C HIS A 37 2.45 2.88 1.29
N ALA A 38 1.64 3.65 2.01
CA ALA A 38 2.03 4.23 3.30
C ALA A 38 2.32 3.13 4.34
N ALA A 39 1.50 2.10 4.40
CA ALA A 39 1.71 0.94 5.29
C ALA A 39 2.99 0.18 4.94
N ASN A 40 3.26 -0.04 3.66
CA ASN A 40 4.50 -0.69 3.21
C ASN A 40 5.74 0.13 3.62
N LEU A 41 5.71 1.45 3.44
CA LEU A 41 6.79 2.33 3.89
C LEU A 41 6.94 2.36 5.42
N LEU A 42 5.83 2.30 6.16
CA LEU A 42 5.87 2.20 7.61
C LEU A 42 6.59 0.93 8.06
N ILE A 43 6.23 -0.24 7.49
CA ILE A 43 6.92 -1.50 7.78
C ILE A 43 8.41 -1.41 7.42
N PHE A 44 8.74 -0.77 6.30
CA PHE A 44 10.13 -0.55 5.90
C PHE A 44 10.91 0.27 6.93
N THR A 45 10.31 1.33 7.49
CA THR A 45 10.97 2.14 8.52
C THR A 45 11.20 1.41 9.85
N LEU A 46 10.37 0.40 10.18
CA LEU A 46 10.55 -0.43 11.39
C LEU A 46 11.80 -1.31 11.32
N GLY A 47 12.25 -1.66 10.12
CA GLY A 47 13.42 -2.51 9.87
C GLY A 47 14.79 -1.89 10.20
N ARG A 48 14.82 -0.64 10.68
CA ARG A 48 16.02 0.21 10.88
C ARG A 48 16.79 0.41 9.57
N LEU A 49 16.81 1.65 9.11
CA LEU A 49 17.51 2.09 7.90
C LEU A 49 19.01 2.22 8.19
N ARG A 50 19.70 1.10 8.31
CA ARG A 50 21.16 1.08 8.31
C ARG A 50 21.66 0.80 6.90
N ASP A 51 22.77 1.42 6.53
CA ASP A 51 23.54 1.12 5.32
C ASP A 51 24.20 -0.26 5.46
N ASN A 52 23.37 -1.28 5.52
CA ASN A 52 23.78 -2.66 5.59
C ASN A 52 23.66 -3.27 4.19
N GLN A 53 24.54 -4.22 3.89
CA GLN A 53 24.51 -4.93 2.62
C GLN A 53 23.16 -5.64 2.42
N PRO A 54 22.72 -5.87 1.16
CA PRO A 54 21.53 -6.66 0.88
C PRO A 54 21.56 -8.00 1.63
N PRO A 55 20.42 -8.52 2.12
CA PRO A 55 20.37 -9.80 2.83
C PRO A 55 20.44 -10.98 1.85
N LEU A 56 21.52 -11.03 1.07
CA LEU A 56 21.79 -12.02 0.05
C LEU A 56 23.11 -12.71 0.37
N ILE A 57 23.11 -14.04 0.43
CA ILE A 57 24.32 -14.82 0.68
C ILE A 57 25.14 -14.81 -0.63
N PRO A 58 26.41 -14.33 -0.60
CA PRO A 58 27.31 -14.42 -1.74
C PRO A 58 27.51 -15.89 -2.19
N SER A 59 27.70 -16.10 -3.48
CA SER A 59 27.82 -17.46 -4.07
C SER A 59 29.01 -18.26 -3.54
N ASP A 60 30.01 -17.57 -2.99
CA ASP A 60 31.25 -18.08 -2.41
C ASP A 60 31.19 -18.24 -0.87
N ALA A 61 30.06 -17.91 -0.24
CA ALA A 61 29.87 -17.98 1.21
C ALA A 61 28.71 -18.92 1.60
N ALA A 62 28.87 -19.64 2.72
CA ALA A 62 27.82 -20.50 3.28
C ALA A 62 26.90 -19.74 4.27
N VAL A 63 27.35 -18.61 4.81
CA VAL A 63 26.66 -17.84 5.86
C VAL A 63 26.88 -16.34 5.61
N LEU A 64 25.88 -15.51 5.91
CA LEU A 64 26.02 -14.06 5.92
C LEU A 64 27.01 -13.64 7.02
N THR A 65 28.13 -13.05 6.63
CA THR A 65 29.13 -12.51 7.55
C THR A 65 29.15 -10.99 7.46
N GLY A 66 28.86 -10.30 8.57
CA GLY A 66 28.87 -8.84 8.66
C GLY A 66 27.47 -8.21 8.85
N PRO A 67 27.38 -6.87 8.79
CA PRO A 67 26.11 -6.14 8.94
C PRO A 67 25.28 -6.20 7.63
N PHE A 68 24.19 -6.97 7.64
CA PHE A 68 23.20 -7.07 6.56
C PHE A 68 21.84 -6.47 6.97
N ALA A 69 21.05 -6.03 5.99
CA ALA A 69 19.72 -5.49 6.27
C ALA A 69 18.80 -6.58 6.82
N ASP A 70 17.82 -6.22 7.65
CA ASP A 70 16.85 -7.19 8.17
C ASP A 70 15.99 -7.75 7.02
N PRO A 71 16.01 -9.07 6.75
CA PRO A 71 15.20 -9.67 5.70
C PRO A 71 13.70 -9.73 6.05
N LEU A 72 13.33 -9.63 7.33
CA LEU A 72 11.94 -9.81 7.76
C LEU A 72 11.00 -8.72 7.21
N PRO A 73 11.29 -7.40 7.36
CA PRO A 73 10.46 -6.35 6.76
C PRO A 73 10.34 -6.49 5.23
N GLN A 74 11.41 -6.92 4.55
CA GLN A 74 11.42 -7.07 3.10
C GLN A 74 10.46 -8.17 2.64
N ALA A 75 10.49 -9.33 3.31
CA ALA A 75 9.57 -10.43 3.04
C ALA A 75 8.10 -10.02 3.31
N LEU A 76 7.84 -9.35 4.44
CA LEU A 76 6.51 -8.87 4.80
C LEU A 76 5.94 -7.88 3.76
N ILE A 77 6.75 -6.94 3.30
CA ILE A 77 6.36 -5.95 2.28
C ILE A 77 6.06 -6.65 0.95
N LEU A 78 6.87 -7.62 0.52
CA LEU A 78 6.62 -8.34 -0.72
C LEU A 78 5.27 -9.06 -0.71
N THR A 79 4.92 -9.71 0.42
CA THR A 79 3.60 -10.31 0.61
C THR A 79 2.49 -9.27 0.59
N ALA A 80 2.67 -8.15 1.30
CA ALA A 80 1.68 -7.07 1.34
C ALA A 80 1.44 -6.44 -0.04
N ILE A 81 2.47 -6.28 -0.87
CA ILE A 81 2.36 -5.77 -2.24
C ILE A 81 1.45 -6.68 -3.10
N VAL A 82 1.63 -8.00 -3.03
CA VAL A 82 0.83 -8.95 -3.82
C VAL A 82 -0.63 -8.94 -3.37
N ILE A 83 -0.89 -8.92 -2.06
CA ILE A 83 -2.25 -8.81 -1.51
C ILE A 83 -2.89 -7.49 -1.94
N GLY A 84 -2.18 -6.38 -1.79
CA GLY A 84 -2.64 -5.05 -2.20
C GLY A 84 -2.99 -5.00 -3.68
N PHE A 85 -2.14 -5.56 -4.54
CA PHE A 85 -2.41 -5.66 -5.98
C PHE A 85 -3.69 -6.46 -6.28
N GLY A 86 -3.89 -7.61 -5.63
CA GLY A 86 -5.09 -8.43 -5.81
C GLY A 86 -6.37 -7.69 -5.40
N VAL A 87 -6.36 -7.05 -4.23
CA VAL A 87 -7.50 -6.24 -3.75
C VAL A 87 -7.78 -5.06 -4.69
N GLN A 88 -6.73 -4.42 -5.21
CA GLN A 88 -6.90 -3.26 -6.08
C GLN A 88 -7.42 -3.64 -7.47
N ALA A 89 -6.93 -4.72 -8.05
CA ALA A 89 -7.47 -5.26 -9.31
C ALA A 89 -8.94 -5.63 -9.17
N PHE A 90 -9.30 -6.31 -8.06
CA PHE A 90 -10.69 -6.61 -7.74
C PHE A 90 -11.54 -5.35 -7.59
N ALA A 91 -11.08 -4.36 -6.82
CA ALA A 91 -11.79 -3.10 -6.59
C ALA A 91 -12.04 -2.33 -7.90
N LEU A 92 -11.07 -2.31 -8.83
CA LEU A 92 -11.24 -1.68 -10.14
C LEU A 92 -12.29 -2.38 -11.00
N VAL A 93 -12.30 -3.71 -11.02
CA VAL A 93 -13.33 -4.48 -11.76
C VAL A 93 -14.71 -4.29 -11.13
N LEU A 94 -14.78 -4.28 -9.80
CA LEU A 94 -16.01 -4.02 -9.05
C LEU A 94 -16.54 -2.62 -9.34
N LEU A 95 -15.68 -1.60 -9.30
CA LEU A 95 -16.03 -0.22 -9.64
C LEU A 95 -16.56 -0.12 -11.07
N LYS A 96 -15.89 -0.75 -12.03
CA LYS A 96 -16.39 -0.80 -13.41
C LYS A 96 -17.78 -1.41 -13.49
N ARG A 97 -18.05 -2.51 -12.80
CA ARG A 97 -19.38 -3.14 -12.79
C ARG A 97 -20.41 -2.27 -12.09
N ALA A 98 -20.09 -1.70 -10.93
CA ALA A 98 -20.98 -0.82 -10.19
C ALA A 98 -21.38 0.40 -11.02
N TYR A 99 -20.42 1.02 -11.71
CA TYR A 99 -20.69 2.14 -12.62
C TYR A 99 -21.57 1.74 -13.81
N GLN A 100 -21.40 0.53 -14.36
CA GLN A 100 -22.25 0.01 -15.44
C GLN A 100 -23.70 -0.24 -14.98
N THR A 101 -23.92 -0.57 -13.71
CA THR A 101 -25.25 -0.84 -13.15
C THR A 101 -25.94 0.46 -12.67
N VAL A 102 -25.24 1.29 -11.90
CA VAL A 102 -25.84 2.48 -11.26
C VAL A 102 -25.70 3.74 -12.12
N GLY A 103 -24.70 3.80 -13.01
CA GLY A 103 -24.48 4.95 -13.89
C GLY A 103 -23.91 6.20 -13.21
N THR A 104 -23.51 6.11 -11.94
CA THR A 104 -22.91 7.20 -11.16
C THR A 104 -21.64 6.75 -10.45
N ASP A 105 -20.71 7.66 -10.21
CA ASP A 105 -19.53 7.44 -9.37
C ASP A 105 -19.63 8.14 -8.00
N ASP A 106 -20.74 8.84 -7.73
CA ASP A 106 -21.02 9.51 -6.47
C ASP A 106 -21.61 8.51 -5.45
N LEU A 107 -20.84 8.25 -4.40
CA LEU A 107 -21.21 7.36 -3.30
C LEU A 107 -22.51 7.78 -2.59
N ASP A 108 -22.78 9.08 -2.48
CA ASP A 108 -23.99 9.57 -1.78
C ASP A 108 -25.26 9.34 -2.65
N ALA A 109 -25.09 9.22 -3.97
CA ALA A 109 -26.15 8.88 -4.90
C ALA A 109 -26.43 7.37 -4.99
N MET A 110 -25.54 6.53 -4.45
CA MET A 110 -25.69 5.07 -4.40
C MET A 110 -26.54 4.61 -3.21
N ASN A 111 -27.72 5.20 -3.02
CA ASN A 111 -28.61 4.91 -1.88
C ASN A 111 -29.84 4.09 -2.25
N THR A 112 -29.97 3.64 -3.50
CA THR A 112 -31.10 2.85 -3.98
C THR A 112 -30.70 1.39 -4.14
N THR A 113 -31.40 0.48 -3.46
CA THR A 113 -31.39 -0.95 -3.82
C THR A 113 -32.30 -1.18 -5.03
N ASP A 114 -31.90 -2.09 -5.94
CA ASP A 114 -32.66 -2.47 -7.15
C ASP A 114 -34.17 -2.58 -6.85
N THR A 115 -34.97 -1.78 -7.54
CA THR A 115 -36.43 -1.97 -7.69
C THR A 115 -36.74 -2.48 -9.08
#